data_AF-E1ZU22-F1
#
_entry.id   AF-E1ZU22-F1
#
_cell.length_a   1.000
_cell.length_b   1.000
_cell.length_c   1.000
_cell.angle_alpha   90.00
_cell.angle_beta   90.00
_cell.angle_gamma   90.00
#
_symmetry.space_group_name_H-M   'P 1'
#
loop_
_entity.id
_entity.type
_entity.pdbx_description
1 polymer ?
#
loop_
_entity_poly.entity_id
_entity_poly.type
_entity_poly.pdbx_seq_one_letter_code
_entity_poly.pdbx_strand_id
1 'polypeptide(L)' 'LPDLPYGYDALAPIISAEIMELHHKKHHQAYVTGVNKALEQYAEAEHKGDVPR' A
#
# COMPACT_ATOMS: atom_id res chain seq x y z
N LEU A 1 -5.98 -3.59 2.73
CA LEU A 1 -5.75 -3.69 1.28
C LEU A 1 -7.01 -4.21 0.63
N PRO A 2 -7.35 -3.79 -0.59
CA PRO A 2 -8.40 -4.47 -1.34
C PRO A 2 -8.02 -5.94 -1.50
N ASP A 3 -8.97 -6.84 -1.23
CA ASP A 3 -8.73 -8.25 -1.41
C ASP A 3 -8.46 -8.57 -2.88
N LEU A 4 -7.60 -9.55 -3.14
CA LEU A 4 -7.40 -10.04 -4.49
C LEU A 4 -8.66 -10.77 -4.95
N PRO A 5 -9.06 -10.62 -6.23
CA PRO A 5 -10.22 -11.33 -6.77
C PRO A 5 -9.94 -12.83 -7.02
N TYR A 6 -8.78 -13.33 -6.60
CA TYR A 6 -8.32 -14.70 -6.79
C TYR A 6 -7.35 -15.13 -5.67
N GLY A 7 -7.11 -16.44 -5.54
CA GLY A 7 -6.13 -16.99 -4.60
C GLY A 7 -4.68 -16.64 -4.97
N TYR A 8 -3.77 -16.63 -4.00
CA TYR A 8 -2.37 -16.25 -4.22
C TYR A 8 -1.64 -17.15 -5.24
N ASP A 9 -2.08 -18.39 -5.39
CA ASP A 9 -1.56 -19.40 -6.30
C ASP A 9 -2.20 -19.37 -7.71
N ALA A 10 -3.21 -18.52 -7.93
CA ALA A 10 -3.97 -18.49 -9.18
C ALA A 10 -3.14 -18.16 -10.44
N LEU A 11 -1.93 -17.61 -10.26
CA LEU A 11 -1.01 -17.24 -11.34
C LEU A 11 0.17 -18.21 -11.49
N ALA A 12 0.18 -19.31 -10.74
CA ALA A 12 1.22 -20.32 -10.83
C ALA A 12 1.11 -21.14 -12.15
N PRO A 13 2.22 -21.61 -12.73
CA PRO A 13 3.60 -21.48 -12.25
C PRO A 13 4.31 -20.19 -12.71
N ILE A 14 3.62 -19.31 -13.44
CA ILE A 14 4.22 -18.09 -14.01
C ILE A 14 4.62 -17.10 -12.91
N ILE A 15 3.81 -16.99 -11.87
CA ILE A 15 4.12 -16.22 -10.66
C ILE A 15 3.87 -17.12 -9.45
N SER A 16 4.84 -17.22 -8.55
CA SER A 16 4.70 -18.08 -7.37
C SER A 16 3.72 -17.48 -6.34
N ALA A 17 3.05 -18.35 -5.59
CA ALA A 17 2.15 -17.94 -4.52
C ALA A 17 2.86 -17.13 -3.44
N GLU A 18 4.12 -17.47 -3.13
CA GLU A 18 4.96 -16.73 -2.17
C GLU A 18 5.20 -15.29 -2.62
N ILE A 19 5.50 -15.06 -3.90
CA ILE A 19 5.66 -13.70 -4.45
C ILE A 19 4.34 -12.94 -4.30
N MET A 20 3.21 -13.55 -4.68
CA MET A 20 1.90 -12.89 -4.60
C MET A 20 1.52 -12.53 -3.16
N GLU A 21 1.81 -13.42 -2.21
CA GLU A 21 1.54 -13.18 -0.79
C GLU A 21 2.42 -12.06 -0.23
N LEU A 22 3.73 -12.09 -0.48
CA LEU A 22 4.66 -11.04 -0.04
C LEU A 22 4.31 -9.69 -0.69
N HIS A 23 4.05 -9.68 -2.00
CA HIS A 23 3.71 -8.47 -2.74
C HIS A 23 2.44 -7.82 -2.17
N HIS A 24 1.38 -8.60 -1.97
CA HIS A 24 0.13 -8.07 -1.44
C HIS A 24 0.26 -7.69 0.05
N LYS A 25 0.60 -8.64 0.92
CA LYS A 25 0.54 -8.44 2.38
C LYS A 25 1.63 -7.54 2.94
N LYS A 26 2.78 -7.42 2.27
CA LYS A 26 3.91 -6.62 2.76
C LYS A 26 4.09 -5.35 1.94
N HIS A 27 4.36 -5.48 0.63
CA HIS A 27 4.73 -4.32 -0.19
C HIS A 27 3.54 -3.37 -0.39
N HIS A 28 2.41 -3.88 -0.86
CA HIS A 28 1.22 -3.03 -1.05
C HIS A 28 0.73 -2.48 0.29
N GLN A 29 0.78 -3.26 1.38
CA GLN A 29 0.39 -2.77 2.72
C GLN A 29 1.27 -1.60 3.17
N ALA A 30 2.59 -1.69 2.96
CA ALA A 30 3.52 -0.62 3.30
C ALA A 30 3.20 0.67 2.53
N TYR A 31 2.87 0.58 1.23
CA TYR A 31 2.47 1.75 0.45
C TYR A 31 1.18 2.39 0.96
N VAL A 32 0.14 1.60 1.24
CA VAL A 32 -1.13 2.11 1.79
C VAL A 32 -0.92 2.77 3.14
N THR A 33 -0.19 2.12 4.05
CA THR A 33 0.14 2.71 5.36
C THR A 33 0.95 4.01 5.20
N GLY A 34 1.94 4.01 4.31
CA GLY A 34 2.80 5.16 4.05
C GLY A 34 2.03 6.36 3.50
N VAL A 35 1.17 6.15 2.49
CA VAL A 35 0.40 7.24 1.90
C VAL A 35 -0.63 7.80 2.88
N ASN A 36 -1.31 6.97 3.66
CA ASN A 36 -2.26 7.45 4.67
C ASN A 36 -1.55 8.34 5.70
N LYS A 37 -0.38 7.90 6.19
CA LYS A 37 0.43 8.69 7.13
C LYS A 37 0.90 10.01 6.50
N ALA A 38 1.35 9.98 5.25
CA ALA A 38 1.80 11.18 4.55
C ALA A 38 0.65 12.18 4.37
N LEU A 39 -0.56 11.72 4.05
CA LEU A 39 -1.74 12.57 3.90
C LEU A 39 -2.17 13.18 5.24
N GLU A 40 -2.13 12.42 6.33
CA GLU A 40 -2.37 12.95 7.69
C GLU A 40 -1.36 14.06 8.04
N GLN A 41 -0.08 13.81 7.81
CA GLN A 41 0.99 14.80 8.05
C GLN A 41 0.85 16.03 7.16
N TYR A 42 0.46 15.84 5.91
CA TYR A 42 0.22 16.94 4.98
C TYR A 42 -0.96 17.80 5.41
N ALA A 43 -2.09 17.19 5.78
CA ALA A 43 -3.25 17.91 6.28
C ALA A 43 -2.94 18.70 7.57
N GLU A 44 -2.11 18.14 8.46
CA GLU A 44 -1.62 18.83 9.65
C GLU A 44 -0.73 20.03 9.27
N ALA A 45 0.18 19.87 8.33
CA ALA A 45 1.05 20.94 7.85
C ALA A 45 0.25 22.06 7.16
N GLU A 46 -0.75 21.71 6.33
CA GLU A 46 -1.64 22.69 5.71
C GLU A 46 -2.41 23.50 6.76
N HIS A 47 -2.96 22.83 7.78
CA HIS A 47 -3.68 23.49 8.87
C HIS A 47 -2.78 24.45 9.68
N LYS A 48 -1.48 24.14 9.82
CA LYS A 48 -0.50 25.00 10.51
C LYS A 48 0.06 26.11 9.62
N GLY A 49 -0.15 26.05 8.30
CA GLY A 49 0.49 26.95 7.34
C GLY A 49 1.97 26.63 7.09
N ASP A 50 2.40 25.40 7.38
CA ASP A 50 3.78 24.91 7.20
C ASP A 50 4.04 24.42 5.75
N VAL A 51 3.03 24.47 4.88
CA VAL A 51 3.16 24.09 3.47
C VAL A 51 3.53 25.32 2.63
N PRO A 52 4.66 25.30 1.90
CA PRO A 52 5.01 26.39 1.01
C PRO A 52 3.95 26.53 -0.10
N ARG A 53 3.49 27.76 -0.29
CA ARG A 53 2.45 28.13 -1.26
C ARG A 53 3.00 28.23 -2.68
#